data_AF-A0A645EMF7-F1
#
_entry.id   AF-A0A645EMF7-F1
#
_cell.length_a   1.000
_cell.length_b   1.000
_cell.length_c   1.000
_cell.angle_alpha   90.00
_cell.angle_beta   90.00
_cell.angle_gamma   90.00
#
_symmetry.space_group_name_H-M   'P 1'
#
loop_
_entity.id
_entity.type
_entity.pdbx_description
1 polymer ?
#
loop_
_entity_poly.entity_id
_entity_poly.type
_entity_poly.pdbx_seq_one_letter_code
_entity_poly.pdbx_strand_id
1 'polypeptide(L)'
;MTGHIKAVPSPFPSLTGHYQYYHELNSESYVVEHPDAIEPADNHAFTVFRYSENNLSAGILYKGEKYGTCILGFPVESIRDQESRNRLIKNIMKAWEE
;
A
#
# COMPACT_ATOMS: atom_id res chain seq x y z
N MET A 1 11.06 -4.09 -11.00
CA MET A 1 10.85 -3.31 -9.78
C MET A 1 11.06 -1.83 -10.08
N THR A 2 9.98 -1.11 -10.44
CA THR A 2 9.95 0.31 -10.86
C THR A 2 9.55 1.26 -9.74
N GLY A 3 9.30 0.74 -8.53
CA GLY A 3 8.92 1.54 -7.37
C GLY A 3 7.48 2.05 -7.37
N HIS A 4 6.65 1.71 -8.36
CA HIS A 4 5.30 2.24 -8.50
C HIS A 4 4.22 1.33 -7.91
N ILE A 5 3.29 1.95 -7.18
CA ILE A 5 2.12 1.31 -6.57
C ILE A 5 0.86 2.05 -7.02
N LYS A 6 -0.22 1.31 -7.23
CA LYS A 6 -1.54 1.85 -7.53
C LYS A 6 -2.59 1.28 -6.60
N ALA A 7 -3.52 2.13 -6.15
CA ALA A 7 -4.76 1.66 -5.56
C ALA A 7 -5.57 0.87 -6.60
N VAL A 8 -6.31 -0.14 -6.15
CA VAL A 8 -7.17 -0.98 -7.00
C VAL A 8 -8.59 -1.01 -6.48
N PRO A 9 -9.59 -1.35 -7.32
CA PRO A 9 -10.97 -1.50 -6.86
C PRO A 9 -11.05 -2.43 -5.65
N SER A 10 -11.64 -1.92 -4.58
CA SER A 10 -11.87 -2.64 -3.32
C SER A 10 -13.12 -2.07 -2.64
N PRO A 11 -13.64 -2.70 -1.58
CA PRO A 11 -14.77 -2.16 -0.80
C PRO A 11 -14.50 -0.82 -0.11
N PHE A 12 -13.26 -0.31 -0.14
CA PHE A 12 -12.81 0.89 0.57
C PHE A 12 -12.58 2.06 -0.41
N PRO A 13 -13.60 2.87 -0.75
CA PRO A 13 -13.49 3.93 -1.75
C PRO A 13 -12.51 5.04 -1.37
N SER A 14 -12.17 5.21 -0.09
CA SER A 14 -11.13 6.13 0.36
C SER A 14 -9.72 5.74 -0.11
N LEU A 15 -9.46 4.45 -0.33
CA LEU A 15 -8.16 3.94 -0.77
C LEU A 15 -7.96 4.23 -2.25
N THR A 16 -7.30 5.36 -2.51
CA THR A 16 -7.04 5.86 -3.86
C THR A 16 -5.60 6.32 -4.02
N GLY A 17 -5.23 6.52 -5.29
CA GLY A 17 -3.99 7.19 -5.67
C GLY A 17 -2.92 6.26 -6.22
N HIS A 18 -1.84 6.91 -6.67
CA HIS A 18 -0.61 6.28 -7.11
C HIS A 18 0.52 6.76 -6.20
N TYR A 19 1.41 5.84 -5.85
CA TYR A 19 2.53 6.09 -4.95
C TYR A 19 3.82 5.58 -5.59
N GLN A 20 4.92 6.21 -5.21
CA GLN A 20 6.25 5.79 -5.63
C GLN A 20 7.16 5.70 -4.41
N TYR A 21 7.87 4.57 -4.28
CA TYR A 21 8.94 4.40 -3.30
C TYR A 21 10.32 4.43 -3.95
N TYR A 22 11.34 4.59 -3.11
CA TYR A 22 12.74 4.48 -3.52
C TYR A 22 13.10 3.01 -3.84
N HIS A 23 13.17 2.69 -5.12
CA HIS A 23 13.57 1.36 -5.63
C HIS A 23 14.99 1.33 -6.22
N GLU A 24 15.67 2.49 -6.23
CA GLU A 24 17.06 2.64 -6.67
C GLU A 24 17.88 3.31 -5.56
N LEU A 25 19.19 3.08 -5.58
CA LEU A 25 20.13 3.70 -4.66
C LEU A 25 20.07 5.23 -4.80
N ASN A 26 19.98 5.94 -3.68
CA ASN A 26 19.83 7.39 -3.65
C ASN A 26 20.35 7.97 -2.32
N SER A 27 20.42 9.30 -2.20
CA SER A 27 20.87 10.01 -1.00
C SER A 27 19.77 10.31 0.03
N GLU A 28 18.50 10.10 -0.32
CA GLU A 28 17.34 10.58 0.44
C GLU A 28 16.75 9.53 1.37
N SER A 29 16.74 8.25 0.95
CA SER A 29 16.17 7.14 1.71
C SER A 29 16.81 5.81 1.33
N TYR A 30 16.60 4.79 2.15
CA TYR A 30 17.03 3.44 1.83
C TYR A 30 16.28 2.89 0.62
N VAL A 31 16.95 1.99 -0.09
CA VAL A 31 16.39 1.33 -1.27
C VAL A 31 15.55 0.13 -0.88
N VAL A 32 14.39 -0.03 -1.52
CA VAL A 32 13.53 -1.21 -1.42
C VAL A 32 13.78 -2.09 -2.64
N GLU A 33 14.71 -3.04 -2.50
CA GLU A 33 15.14 -3.91 -3.59
C GLU A 33 14.15 -5.07 -3.85
N HIS A 34 13.63 -5.64 -2.77
CA HIS A 34 12.80 -6.84 -2.78
C HIS A 34 11.55 -6.66 -1.91
N PRO A 35 10.50 -5.99 -2.43
CA PRO A 35 9.24 -5.90 -1.73
C PRO A 35 8.49 -7.22 -1.88
N ASP A 36 7.63 -7.49 -0.91
CA ASP A 36 6.89 -8.74 -0.85
C ASP A 36 5.51 -8.61 -1.50
N ALA A 37 5.01 -9.72 -2.05
CA ALA A 37 3.66 -9.84 -2.59
C ALA A 37 2.76 -10.50 -1.55
N ILE A 38 1.87 -9.73 -0.93
CA ILE A 38 1.04 -10.20 0.19
C ILE A 38 -0.38 -10.44 -0.30
N GLU A 39 -0.84 -11.68 -0.29
CA GLU A 39 -2.19 -12.03 -0.72
C GLU A 39 -3.16 -12.18 0.47
N PRO A 40 -4.44 -11.82 0.30
CA PRO A 40 -5.47 -12.09 1.29
C PRO A 40 -5.60 -13.58 1.59
N ALA A 41 -5.63 -13.95 2.87
CA ALA A 41 -5.84 -15.33 3.32
C ALA A 41 -7.21 -15.56 3.97
N ASP A 42 -8.00 -14.50 4.15
CA ASP A 42 -9.31 -14.50 4.80
C ASP A 42 -10.34 -13.79 3.92
N ASN A 43 -11.62 -14.17 4.03
CA ASN A 43 -12.71 -13.58 3.25
C ASN A 43 -12.97 -12.10 3.56
N HIS A 44 -12.51 -11.62 4.73
CA HIS A 44 -12.59 -10.22 5.14
C HIS A 44 -11.30 -9.43 4.85
N ALA A 45 -10.36 -10.03 4.11
CA ALA A 45 -9.16 -9.37 3.62
C ALA A 45 -9.25 -9.09 2.12
N PHE A 46 -8.82 -7.89 1.72
CA PHE A 46 -8.91 -7.44 0.34
C PHE A 46 -7.58 -6.87 -0.12
N THR A 47 -7.17 -7.17 -1.35
CA THR A 47 -6.09 -6.44 -2.01
C THR A 47 -6.56 -5.01 -2.28
N VAL A 48 -5.82 -4.05 -1.74
CA VAL A 48 -6.14 -2.62 -1.88
C VAL A 48 -5.09 -1.85 -2.69
N PHE A 49 -3.88 -2.42 -2.79
CA PHE A 49 -2.79 -1.88 -3.61
C PHE A 49 -2.16 -2.97 -4.45
N ARG A 50 -1.71 -2.63 -5.67
CA ARG A 50 -0.89 -3.49 -6.53
C ARG A 50 0.35 -2.78 -7.01
N TYR A 51 1.46 -3.51 -7.19
CA TYR A 51 2.62 -2.99 -7.89
C TYR A 51 2.25 -2.77 -9.35
N SER A 52 2.51 -1.57 -9.86
CA SER A 52 2.07 -1.17 -11.20
C SER A 52 2.71 -2.00 -12.31
N GLU A 53 3.89 -2.56 -12.07
CA GLU A 53 4.68 -3.27 -13.09
C GLU A 53 4.20 -4.70 -13.40
N ASN A 54 3.78 -5.44 -12.36
CA ASN A 54 3.52 -6.87 -12.44
C ASN A 54 2.14 -7.24 -11.89
N ASN A 55 1.39 -6.25 -11.39
CA ASN A 55 0.09 -6.41 -10.75
C ASN A 55 0.09 -7.35 -9.53
N LEU A 56 1.25 -7.66 -8.93
CA LEU A 56 1.29 -8.38 -7.66
C LEU A 56 0.70 -7.52 -6.55
N SER A 57 0.09 -8.17 -5.55
CA SER A 57 -0.53 -7.48 -4.41
C SER A 57 0.53 -6.76 -3.57
N ALA A 58 0.46 -5.43 -3.54
CA ALA A 58 1.40 -4.57 -2.81
C ALA A 58 0.89 -4.23 -1.40
N GLY A 59 -0.38 -4.53 -1.12
CA GLY A 59 -0.95 -4.30 0.19
C GLY A 59 -2.38 -4.79 0.29
N ILE A 60 -2.70 -5.30 1.48
CA ILE A 60 -4.02 -5.80 1.83
C ILE A 60 -4.60 -5.01 2.99
N LEU A 61 -5.93 -4.94 3.03
CA LEU A 61 -6.66 -4.46 4.19
C LEU A 61 -7.60 -5.58 4.65
N TYR A 62 -7.40 -5.99 5.90
CA TYR A 62 -8.32 -6.83 6.65
C TYR A 62 -9.28 -5.95 7.46
N LYS A 63 -10.58 -6.22 7.37
CA LYS A 63 -11.60 -5.55 8.18
C LYS A 63 -12.46 -6.58 8.89
N GLY A 64 -12.09 -6.88 10.14
CA GLY A 64 -12.90 -7.70 11.05
C GLY A 64 -13.80 -6.87 11.95
N GLU A 65 -14.65 -7.55 12.73
CA GLU A 65 -15.63 -6.90 13.62
C GLU A 65 -14.97 -6.15 14.79
N LYS A 66 -13.84 -6.65 15.31
CA LYS A 66 -13.16 -6.10 16.50
C LYS A 66 -11.93 -5.27 16.15
N TYR A 67 -11.29 -5.58 15.03
CA TYR A 67 -10.08 -4.93 14.55
C TYR A 67 -9.98 -5.12 13.04
N GLY A 68 -9.28 -4.21 12.39
CA GLY A 68 -8.75 -4.36 11.05
C GLY A 68 -7.23 -4.38 11.07
N THR A 69 -6.61 -4.60 9.92
CA THR A 69 -5.16 -4.48 9.77
C THR A 69 -4.87 -4.10 8.33
N CYS A 70 -4.05 -3.08 8.13
CA CYS A 70 -3.49 -2.78 6.81
C CYS A 70 -2.05 -3.29 6.78
N ILE A 71 -1.75 -4.17 5.82
CA ILE A 71 -0.43 -4.76 5.63
C ILE A 71 0.07 -4.31 4.26
N LEU A 72 1.26 -3.71 4.22
CA LEU A 72 1.90 -3.24 2.99
C LEU A 72 3.17 -4.06 2.75
N GLY A 73 3.39 -4.46 1.49
CA GLY A 73 4.61 -5.17 1.06
C GLY A 73 5.82 -4.25 0.92
N PHE A 74 5.69 -2.98 1.31
CA PHE A 74 6.74 -1.97 1.28
C PHE A 74 6.62 -1.06 2.50
N PRO A 75 7.73 -0.45 2.97
CA PRO A 75 7.67 0.45 4.10
C PRO A 75 7.08 1.82 3.74
N VAL A 76 6.23 2.38 4.61
CA VAL A 76 5.55 3.67 4.33
C VAL A 76 6.54 4.82 4.20
N GLU A 77 7.60 4.83 5.01
CA GLU A 77 8.62 5.86 5.01
C GLU A 77 9.43 5.90 3.70
N SER A 78 9.45 4.80 2.94
CA SER A 78 10.13 4.70 1.64
C SER A 78 9.39 5.41 0.51
N ILE A 79 8.13 5.83 0.71
CA ILE A 79 7.40 6.68 -0.24
C ILE A 79 8.09 8.04 -0.33
N ARG A 80 8.38 8.49 -1.56
CA ARG A 80 9.27 9.62 -1.85
C ARG A 80 8.83 10.94 -1.23
N ASP A 81 7.58 11.35 -1.44
CA ASP A 81 7.10 12.67 -1.01
C ASP A 81 6.30 12.59 0.31
N GLN A 82 6.52 13.56 1.20
CA GLN A 82 5.77 13.68 2.46
C GLN A 82 4.27 13.80 2.23
N GLU A 83 3.85 14.52 1.20
CA GLU A 83 2.44 14.68 0.85
C GLU A 83 1.81 13.32 0.47
N SER A 84 2.53 12.52 -0.32
CA SER A 84 2.11 11.17 -0.71
C SER A 84 2.02 10.25 0.50
N ARG A 85 2.97 10.32 1.44
CA ARG A 85 2.89 9.58 2.73
C ARG A 85 1.68 9.98 3.55
N ASN A 86 1.45 11.28 3.70
CA ASN A 86 0.32 11.81 4.46
C ASN A 86 -1.01 11.37 3.83
N ARG A 87 -1.11 11.42 2.50
CA ARG A 87 -2.29 10.96 1.76
C ARG A 87 -2.52 9.46 1.93
N LEU A 88 -1.47 8.64 1.85
CA LEU A 88 -1.56 7.19 2.07
C LEU A 88 -2.13 6.88 3.45
N ILE A 89 -1.52 7.43 4.51
CA ILE A 89 -1.96 7.18 5.89
C ILE A 89 -3.38 7.72 6.13
N LYS A 90 -3.68 8.91 5.64
CA LYS A 90 -5.03 9.50 5.76
C LYS A 90 -6.09 8.63 5.09
N ASN A 91 -5.79 8.08 3.91
CA ASN A 91 -6.71 7.19 3.21
C ASN A 91 -6.89 5.86 3.95
N ILE A 92 -5.81 5.28 4.50
CA ILE A 92 -5.89 4.06 5.34
C ILE A 92 -6.75 4.30 6.59
N MET A 93 -6.60 5.45 7.25
CA MET A 93 -7.42 5.81 8.41
C MET A 93 -8.91 5.95 8.05
N LYS A 94 -9.22 6.60 6.92
CA LYS A 94 -10.60 6.71 6.44
C LYS A 94 -11.22 5.38 6.05
N ALA A 95 -10.44 4.49 5.44
CA ALA A 95 -10.89 3.15 5.04
C ALA A 95 -11.37 2.30 6.22
N TRP A 96 -10.98 2.66 7.44
CA TRP A 96 -11.43 1.99 8.66
C TRP A 96 -12.84 2.40 9.10
N GLU A 97 -13.24 3.62 8.75
CA GLU A 97 -14.54 4.19 9.10
C GLU A 97 -15.64 3.79 8.10
N GLU A 98 -15.24 3.31 6.93
CA GLU A 98 -16.08 2.70 5.88
C GLU A 98 -16.32 1.24 6.22
#